data_AF-A0A520CNW5-F1
#
_entry.id   AF-A0A520CNW5-F1
#
_cell.length_a   1.000
_cell.length_b   1.000
_cell.length_c   1.000
_cell.angle_alpha   90.00
_cell.angle_beta   90.00
_cell.angle_gamma   90.00
#
_symmetry.space_group_name_H-M   'P 1'
#
loop_
_entity.id
_entity.type
_entity.pdbx_description
1 polymer ?
#
loop_
_entity_poly.entity_id
_entity_poly.type
_entity_poly.pdbx_seq_one_letter_code
_entity_poly.pdbx_strand_id
1 'polypeptide(L)' 'MEKVFLYNEVVERIAHQIKNGIITPGEKLSSVRKLCEEHNISMNTAKRVFLELEGL' A
#
# COMPACT_ATOMS: atom_id res chain seq x y z
N MET A 1 19.54 -7.15 -12.24
CA MET A 1 18.82 -6.07 -11.52
C MET A 1 17.39 -6.53 -11.38
N GLU A 2 16.95 -6.90 -10.17
CA GLU A 2 15.55 -7.26 -9.95
C GLU A 2 14.65 -6.07 -10.28
N LYS A 3 13.54 -6.34 -10.97
CA LYS A 3 12.58 -5.32 -11.36
C LYS A 3 11.78 -4.97 -10.11
N VAL A 4 12.14 -3.89 -9.42
CA VAL A 4 11.33 -3.35 -8.34
C VAL A 4 10.09 -2.72 -8.97
N PHE A 5 8.93 -3.33 -8.74
CA PHE A 5 7.68 -2.77 -9.19
C PHE A 5 7.24 -1.66 -8.23
N LEU A 6 6.69 -0.57 -8.79
CA LEU A 6 6.21 0.57 -8.01
C LEU A 6 5.22 0.17 -6.90
N TYR A 7 4.40 -0.86 -7.13
CA TYR A 7 3.46 -1.33 -6.10
C TYR A 7 4.15 -2.01 -4.91
N ASN A 8 5.31 -2.64 -5.10
CA ASN A 8 6.07 -3.26 -4.00
C ASN A 8 6.53 -2.20 -3.02
N GLU A 9 7.03 -1.06 -3.52
CA GLU A 9 7.47 0.05 -2.66
C GLU A 9 6.32 0.60 -1.81
N VAL A 10 5.12 0.72 -2.39
CA VAL A 10 3.93 1.18 -1.67
C VAL A 10 3.49 0.17 -0.62
N VAL A 11 3.47 -1.13 -0.96
CA VAL A 11 3.15 -2.21 -0.01
C VAL A 11 4.15 -2.21 1.15
N GLU A 12 5.45 -2.17 0.87
CA GLU A 12 6.49 -2.17 1.89
C GLU A 12 6.37 -0.97 2.83
N ARG A 13 6.13 0.23 2.30
CA ARG A 13 5.96 1.43 3.10
C ARG A 13 4.76 1.32 4.05
N ILE A 14 3.60 0.87 3.55
CA ILE A 14 2.39 0.73 4.37
C ILE A 14 2.57 -0.40 5.39
N ALA A 15 3.13 -1.54 4.97
CA ALA A 15 3.43 -2.67 5.85
C ALA A 15 4.37 -2.27 7.00
N HIS A 16 5.38 -1.45 6.70
CA HIS A 16 6.30 -0.93 7.71
C HIS A 16 5.59 0.01 8.70
N GLN A 17 4.66 0.85 8.24
CA GLN A 17 3.85 1.70 9.11
C GLN A 17 2.94 0.88 10.04
N ILE A 18 2.32 -0.19 9.52
CA ILE A 18 1.51 -1.11 10.33
C ILE A 18 2.39 -1.84 11.36
N LYS A 19 3.52 -2.41 10.94
CA LYS A 19 4.44 -3.17 11.81
C LYS A 19 5.04 -2.32 12.93
N ASN A 20 5.30 -1.04 12.68
CA ASN A 20 5.81 -0.12 13.69
C ASN A 20 4.71 0.52 14.55
N GLY A 21 3.44 0.16 14.33
CA GLY A 21 2.31 0.71 15.08
C GLY A 21 2.01 2.18 14.77
N ILE A 22 2.49 2.70 13.64
CA ILE A 22 2.11 4.03 13.14
C ILE A 22 0.65 3.99 12.70
N ILE A 23 0.26 2.93 11.98
CA ILE A 23 -1.13 2.63 11.67
C ILE A 23 -1.60 1.58 12.66
N THR A 24 -2.61 1.93 13.44
CA THR A 24 -3.12 1.05 14.49
C THR A 24 -4.34 0.25 14.04
N PRO A 25 -4.60 -0.95 14.60
CA PRO A 25 -5.82 -1.69 14.30
C PRO A 25 -7.08 -0.86 14.59
N GLY A 26 -7.99 -0.80 13.63
CA GLY A 26 -9.20 0.03 13.70
C GLY A 26 -9.04 1.44 13.13
N GLU A 27 -7.80 1.87 12.85
CA GLU A 27 -7.53 3.07 12.09
C GLU A 27 -7.80 2.85 10.59
N LYS A 28 -8.28 3.90 9.93
CA LYS A 28 -8.69 3.81 8.54
C LYS A 28 -7.50 4.01 7.61
N LEU A 29 -7.18 3.01 6.80
CA LEU A 29 -6.25 3.15 5.67
C LEU A 29 -6.77 4.15 4.62
N SER A 30 -5.83 4.70 3.85
CA SER A 30 -6.15 5.50 2.65
C SER A 30 -7.11 4.74 1.73
N SER A 31 -8.06 5.44 1.12
CA SER A 31 -8.93 4.79 0.12
C SER A 31 -8.15 4.44 -1.15
N VAL A 32 -8.67 3.52 -1.96
CA VAL A 32 -8.05 3.19 -3.25
C VAL A 32 -7.85 4.43 -4.14
N ARG A 33 -8.85 5.32 -4.21
CA ARG A 33 -8.74 6.58 -4.96
C ARG A 33 -7.65 7.48 -4.42
N LYS A 34 -7.58 7.62 -3.09
CA LYS A 34 -6.58 8.47 -2.45
C LYS A 34 -5.16 7.92 -2.67
N LEU A 35 -5.00 6.60 -2.62
CA LEU A 35 -3.74 5.93 -2.92
C LEU A 35 -3.31 6.15 -4.39
N CYS A 36 -4.26 6.13 -5.33
CA CYS A 36 -3.98 6.46 -6.74
C CYS A 36 -3.43 7.89 -6.87
N GLU A 37 -4.03 8.85 -6.18
CA GLU A 37 -3.61 10.26 -6.23
C GLU A 37 -2.26 10.49 -5.53
N GLU A 38 -2.06 9.91 -4.35
CA GLU A 38 -0.84 10.08 -3.54
C GLU A 38 0.41 9.48 -4.19
N HIS A 39 0.25 8.33 -4.85
CA HIS A 39 1.36 7.59 -5.46
C HIS A 39 1.37 7.67 -6.99
N ASN A 40 0.45 8.42 -7.59
CA ASN A 40 0.26 8.53 -9.04
C ASN A 40 0.19 7.16 -9.74
N ILE A 41 -0.62 6.26 -9.18
CA ILE A 41 -0.76 4.88 -9.66
C ILE A 41 -2.15 4.60 -10.24
N SER A 42 -2.23 3.60 -11.12
CA SER A 42 -3.51 3.15 -11.65
C SER A 42 -4.38 2.52 -10.56
N MET A 43 -5.70 2.55 -10.75
CA MET A 43 -6.66 1.88 -9.86
C MET A 43 -6.37 0.39 -9.69
N ASN A 44 -5.89 -0.29 -10.74
CA ASN A 44 -5.53 -1.71 -10.69
C ASN A 44 -4.30 -1.94 -9.82
N THR A 45 -3.30 -1.06 -9.94
CA THR A 45 -2.10 -1.07 -9.10
C THR A 45 -2.46 -0.83 -7.64
N ALA A 46 -3.31 0.16 -7.37
CA ALA A 46 -3.78 0.45 -6.01
C ALA A 46 -4.54 -0.73 -5.40
N LYS A 47 -5.46 -1.35 -6.14
CA LYS A 47 -6.16 -2.57 -5.68
C LYS A 47 -5.19 -3.71 -5.38
N ARG A 48 -4.16 -3.88 -6.21
CA ARG A 48 -3.12 -4.89 -5.97
C ARG A 48 -2.38 -4.63 -4.65
N VAL A 49 -2.05 -3.38 -4.34
CA VAL A 49 -1.43 -3.03 -3.05
C VAL A 49 -2.29 -3.52 -1.88
N PHE A 50 -3.60 -3.27 -1.89
CA PHE A 50 -4.48 -3.76 -0.82
C PHE A 50 -4.52 -5.28 -0.73
N LEU A 51 -4.61 -5.97 -1.88
CA LEU A 51 -4.61 -7.44 -1.91
C LEU A 51 -3.34 -8.03 -1.28
N GLU A 52 -2.18 -7.45 -1.59
CA GLU A 52 -0.89 -7.91 -1.02
C GLU A 52 -0.82 -7.60 0.48
N LEU A 53 -1.34 -6.44 0.92
CA LEU A 53 -1.41 -6.07 2.34
C LEU A 53 -2.34 -6.99 3.16
N GLU A 54 -3.43 -7.49 2.57
CA GLU A 54 -4.34 -8.46 3.19
C GLU A 54 -3.70 -9.85 3.35
N GLY A 55 -2.65 -10.16 2.56
CA GLY A 55 -1.91 -11.41 2.65
C GLY A 55 -0.73 -11.40 3.63
N LEU A 56 -0.45 -10.27 4.29
CA LEU A 56 0.61 -10.13 5.31
C LEU A 56 0.19 -10.67 6.68
#